data_AF-A0A4S2RX93-F1
#
_entry.id   AF-A0A4S2RX93-F1
#
_cell.length_a   1.000
_cell.length_b   1.000
_cell.length_c   1.000
_cell.angle_alpha   90.00
_cell.angle_beta   90.00
_cell.angle_gamma   90.00
#
_symmetry.space_group_name_H-M   'P 1'
#
loop_
_entity.id
_entity.type
_entity.pdbx_description
1 polymer ?
#
loop_
_entity_poly.entity_id
_entity_poly.type
_entity_poly.pdbx_seq_one_letter_code
_entity_poly.pdbx_strand_id
1 'polypeptide(L)'
;MKLLLDENVPRPMADIVRILLKAHDVLHVHDLPGWAGTKDIELFEKARAEGFDAVLTNDTKQMSRHLEVAAIAASGLHRIEYRQNNKHGGLVGLGSAIATVCAGLPHALAELSVADGQRLVSLTSVDPTRATRVRTVDPQADAPKFWPTG
;
A
#
# COMPACT_ATOMS: atom_id res chain seq x y z
N MET A 1 -12.99 -0.10 9.13
CA MET A 1 -12.78 1.14 8.34
C MET A 1 -13.10 0.87 6.88
N LYS A 2 -13.61 1.87 6.18
CA LYS A 2 -13.84 1.88 4.74
C LYS A 2 -12.62 2.49 4.05
N LEU A 3 -11.86 1.67 3.33
CA LEU A 3 -10.59 1.98 2.69
C LEU A 3 -10.78 2.08 1.17
N LEU A 4 -10.34 3.20 0.60
CA LEU A 4 -10.27 3.40 -0.85
C LEU A 4 -8.85 3.12 -1.35
N LEU A 5 -8.71 2.30 -2.38
CA LEU A 5 -7.48 2.15 -3.15
C LEU A 5 -7.55 3.04 -4.38
N ASP A 6 -6.59 3.96 -4.46
CA ASP A 6 -6.41 4.94 -5.52
C ASP A 6 -6.11 4.27 -6.88
N GLU A 7 -6.26 5.01 -8.00
CA GLU A 7 -6.10 4.50 -9.36
C GLU A 7 -4.68 3.98 -9.63
N ASN A 8 -3.70 4.61 -8.99
CA ASN A 8 -2.30 4.25 -9.13
C ASN A 8 -1.92 2.98 -8.33
N VAL A 9 -2.80 2.49 -7.46
CA VAL A 9 -2.61 1.21 -6.78
C VAL A 9 -2.95 0.08 -7.77
N PRO A 10 -2.10 -0.95 -7.92
CA PRO A 10 -2.42 -2.05 -8.81
C PRO A 10 -3.69 -2.80 -8.37
N ARG A 11 -4.63 -3.05 -9.28
CA ARG A 11 -5.87 -3.80 -8.99
C ARG A 11 -5.67 -5.10 -8.19
N PRO A 12 -4.66 -5.96 -8.48
CA PRO A 12 -4.44 -7.17 -7.69
C PRO A 12 -4.17 -6.92 -6.20
N MET A 13 -3.71 -5.72 -5.84
CA MET A 13 -3.54 -5.32 -4.45
C MET A 13 -4.88 -5.29 -3.70
N ALA A 14 -5.95 -4.82 -4.34
CA ALA A 14 -7.27 -4.75 -3.71
C ALA A 14 -7.77 -6.13 -3.31
N ASP A 15 -7.60 -7.12 -4.19
CA ASP A 15 -8.02 -8.49 -3.92
C ASP A 15 -7.22 -9.10 -2.76
N ILE A 16 -5.90 -8.88 -2.74
CA ILE A 16 -5.04 -9.34 -1.64
C ILE A 16 -5.44 -8.68 -0.31
N VAL A 17 -5.64 -7.36 -0.31
CA VAL A 17 -6.01 -6.60 0.88
C VAL A 17 -7.39 -7.05 1.40
N ARG A 18 -8.38 -7.27 0.53
CA ARG A 18 -9.69 -7.81 0.90
C ARG A 18 -9.60 -9.18 1.57
N ILE A 19 -8.75 -10.06 1.04
CA ILE A 19 -8.55 -11.40 1.59
C ILE A 19 -7.94 -11.33 2.99
N LEU A 20 -6.96 -10.45 3.20
CA LEU A 20 -6.18 -10.36 4.44
C LEU A 20 -6.83 -9.48 5.51
N LEU A 21 -7.64 -8.50 5.13
CA LEU A 21 -8.23 -7.49 6.02
C LEU A 21 -9.77 -7.54 6.00
N LYS A 22 -10.33 -8.72 6.25
CA LYS A 22 -11.78 -8.99 6.18
C LYS A 22 -12.68 -8.11 7.07
N ALA A 23 -12.11 -7.48 8.11
CA ALA A 23 -12.83 -6.57 8.99
C ALA A 23 -13.01 -5.15 8.40
N HIS A 24 -12.43 -4.89 7.23
CA HIS A 24 -12.45 -3.59 6.57
C HIS A 24 -13.23 -3.69 5.26
N ASP A 25 -13.97 -2.63 4.93
CA ASP A 25 -14.58 -2.48 3.60
C ASP A 25 -13.52 -1.89 2.67
N VAL A 26 -13.11 -2.64 1.65
CA VAL A 26 -11.97 -2.29 0.79
C VAL A 26 -12.48 -2.18 -0.65
N LEU A 27 -12.41 -0.97 -1.19
CA LEU A 27 -12.88 -0.66 -2.53
C LEU A 27 -11.73 -0.06 -3.33
N HIS A 28 -11.60 -0.46 -4.59
CA HIS A 28 -10.70 0.20 -5.54
C HIS A 28 -11.52 1.20 -6.36
N VAL A 29 -10.94 2.35 -6.72
CA VAL A 29 -11.60 3.32 -7.63
C VAL A 29 -12.15 2.69 -8.91
N HIS A 30 -11.54 1.61 -9.40
CA HIS A 30 -11.99 0.92 -10.59
C HIS A 30 -13.20 0.01 -10.39
N ASP A 31 -13.53 -0.33 -9.15
CA ASP A 31 -14.72 -1.11 -8.81
C ASP A 31 -15.95 -0.20 -8.61
N LEU A 32 -15.73 1.12 -8.60
CA LEU A 32 -16.75 2.13 -8.37
C LEU A 32 -17.17 2.79 -9.70
N PRO A 33 -18.46 2.72 -10.09
CA PRO A 33 -18.94 3.26 -11.36
C PRO A 33 -18.66 4.76 -11.51
N GLY A 34 -17.89 5.15 -12.52
CA GLY A 34 -17.56 6.55 -12.81
C GLY A 34 -16.53 7.17 -11.86
N TRP A 35 -15.69 6.38 -11.21
CA TRP A 35 -14.59 6.88 -10.37
C TRP A 35 -13.21 6.79 -11.03
N ALA A 36 -13.02 5.88 -12.00
CA ALA A 36 -11.77 5.83 -12.77
C ALA A 36 -11.50 7.16 -13.48
N GLY A 37 -10.25 7.64 -13.45
CA GLY A 37 -9.86 8.93 -14.01
C GLY A 37 -10.28 10.16 -13.19
N THR A 38 -10.86 9.99 -11.99
CA THR A 38 -11.16 11.12 -11.09
C THR A 38 -9.84 11.75 -10.63
N LYS A 39 -9.72 13.07 -10.73
CA LYS A 39 -8.51 13.78 -10.26
C LYS A 39 -8.44 13.77 -8.74
N ASP A 40 -7.22 13.75 -8.20
CA ASP A 40 -6.97 13.70 -6.74
C ASP A 40 -7.81 14.69 -5.93
N ILE A 41 -7.88 15.96 -6.34
CA ILE A 41 -8.65 17.00 -5.65
C ILE A 41 -10.14 16.59 -5.50
N GLU A 42 -10.74 16.11 -6.59
CA GLU A 42 -12.12 15.64 -6.63
C GLU A 42 -12.29 14.29 -5.92
N LEU A 43 -11.28 13.42 -6.00
CA LEU A 43 -11.29 12.09 -5.40
C LEU A 43 -11.43 12.16 -3.88
N PHE A 44 -10.67 13.03 -3.21
CA PHE A 44 -10.73 13.18 -1.76
C PHE A 44 -12.08 13.74 -1.29
N GLU A 45 -12.67 14.68 -2.02
CA GLU A 45 -14.02 15.18 -1.72
C GLU A 45 -15.07 14.08 -1.90
N LYS A 46 -15.01 13.36 -3.03
CA LYS A 46 -15.95 12.28 -3.36
C LYS A 46 -15.84 11.13 -2.36
N ALA A 47 -14.63 10.72 -2.00
CA ALA A 47 -14.38 9.69 -1.01
C ALA A 47 -14.94 10.08 0.37
N ARG A 48 -14.76 11.35 0.79
CA ARG A 48 -15.35 11.85 2.03
C ARG A 48 -16.88 11.79 1.99
N ALA A 49 -17.49 12.26 0.90
CA ALA A 49 -18.94 12.26 0.74
C ALA A 49 -19.56 10.85 0.81
N GLU A 50 -18.79 9.84 0.41
CA GLU A 50 -19.17 8.43 0.37
C GLU A 50 -18.78 7.67 1.64
N GLY A 51 -18.33 8.39 2.67
CA GLY A 51 -18.02 7.84 3.99
C GLY A 51 -16.80 6.93 4.02
N PHE A 52 -15.83 7.13 3.12
CA PHE A 52 -14.53 6.50 3.28
C PHE A 52 -13.83 7.08 4.52
N ASP A 53 -12.99 6.27 5.15
CA ASP A 53 -12.17 6.69 6.30
C ASP A 53 -10.72 6.98 5.87
N ALA A 54 -10.22 6.24 4.88
CA ALA A 54 -8.84 6.30 4.45
C ALA A 54 -8.67 6.06 2.95
N VAL A 55 -7.60 6.64 2.37
CA VAL A 55 -7.14 6.40 1.00
C VAL A 55 -5.75 5.79 1.03
N LEU A 56 -5.54 4.66 0.34
CA LEU A 56 -4.24 4.07 0.05
C LEU A 56 -3.80 4.50 -1.36
N THR A 57 -2.58 5.04 -1.48
CA THR A 57 -2.02 5.55 -2.73
C THR A 57 -0.54 5.22 -2.86
N ASN A 58 0.00 5.19 -4.08
CA ASN A 58 1.44 5.18 -4.33
C ASN A 58 1.99 6.51 -4.88
N ASP A 59 1.16 7.54 -5.06
CA ASP A 59 1.64 8.86 -5.47
C ASP A 59 2.25 9.60 -4.28
N THR A 60 3.56 9.41 -4.11
CA THR A 60 4.37 10.09 -3.09
C THR A 60 4.52 11.60 -3.36
N LYS A 61 4.13 12.10 -4.54
CA LYS A 61 4.27 13.51 -4.89
C LYS A 61 3.07 14.35 -4.48
N GLN A 62 1.96 13.75 -4.04
CA GLN A 62 0.76 14.51 -3.64
C GLN A 62 1.07 15.53 -2.55
N MET A 63 1.95 15.17 -1.60
CA MET A 63 2.38 16.05 -0.50
C MET A 63 3.24 17.25 -0.94
N SER A 64 3.64 17.30 -2.21
CA SER A 64 4.38 18.42 -2.80
C SER A 64 3.52 19.35 -3.66
N ARG A 65 2.24 19.01 -3.88
CA ARG A 65 1.32 19.76 -4.74
C ARG A 65 0.27 20.47 -3.88
N HIS A 66 0.33 21.80 -3.86
CA HIS A 66 -0.44 22.63 -2.92
C HIS A 66 -1.95 22.33 -2.91
N LEU A 67 -2.56 22.22 -4.10
CA LEU A 67 -4.01 21.98 -4.21
C LEU A 67 -4.42 20.58 -3.72
N GLU A 68 -3.58 19.57 -3.94
CA GLU A 68 -3.84 18.21 -3.46
C GLU A 68 -3.69 18.13 -1.94
N VAL A 69 -2.65 18.76 -1.37
CA VAL A 69 -2.51 18.88 0.10
C VAL A 69 -3.72 19.56 0.72
N ALA A 70 -4.20 20.65 0.12
CA ALA A 70 -5.39 21.35 0.60
C ALA A 70 -6.65 20.45 0.54
N ALA A 71 -6.83 19.70 -0.56
CA ALA A 71 -7.95 18.76 -0.70
C ALA A 71 -7.88 17.62 0.34
N ILE A 72 -6.69 17.06 0.55
CA ILE A 72 -6.45 16.00 1.54
C ILE A 72 -6.78 16.52 2.93
N ALA A 73 -6.26 17.68 3.32
CA ALA A 73 -6.56 18.30 4.62
C ALA A 73 -8.07 18.60 4.78
N ALA A 74 -8.71 19.19 3.77
CA ALA A 74 -10.13 19.51 3.81
C ALA A 74 -11.04 18.27 3.88
N SER A 75 -10.59 17.14 3.32
CA SER A 75 -11.37 15.90 3.35
C SER A 75 -11.47 15.25 4.73
N GLY A 76 -10.46 15.48 5.60
CA GLY A 76 -10.32 14.79 6.88
C GLY A 76 -9.97 13.30 6.77
N LEU A 77 -9.85 12.74 5.56
CA LEU A 77 -9.54 11.33 5.32
C LEU A 77 -8.11 11.01 5.73
N HIS A 78 -7.89 9.86 6.35
CA HIS A 78 -6.52 9.39 6.52
C HIS A 78 -5.89 9.10 5.16
N ARG A 79 -4.61 9.45 5.00
CA ARG A 79 -3.85 9.12 3.81
C ARG A 79 -2.78 8.11 4.17
N ILE A 80 -2.78 6.98 3.49
CA ILE A 80 -1.76 5.95 3.60
C ILE A 80 -1.02 5.92 2.28
N GLU A 81 0.28 6.16 2.31
CA GLU A 81 1.14 5.99 1.15
C GLU A 81 2.06 4.80 1.31
N TYR A 82 2.41 4.17 0.20
CA TYR A 82 3.54 3.26 0.13
C TYR A 82 4.42 3.64 -1.04
N ARG A 83 5.73 3.50 -0.86
CA ARG A 83 6.67 3.78 -1.93
C ARG A 83 6.91 2.53 -2.76
N GLN A 84 6.60 2.60 -4.04
CA GLN A 84 7.10 1.65 -5.01
C GLN A 84 8.51 2.08 -5.44
N ASN A 85 9.50 1.20 -5.26
CA ASN A 85 10.87 1.49 -5.65
C ASN A 85 11.04 1.27 -7.16
N ASN A 86 10.98 2.36 -7.94
CA ASN A 86 11.11 2.33 -9.39
C ASN A 86 12.49 1.84 -9.91
N LYS A 87 13.49 1.68 -9.03
CA LYS A 87 14.78 1.06 -9.40
C LYS A 87 14.64 -0.43 -9.70
N HIS A 88 13.61 -1.08 -9.16
CA HIS A 88 13.31 -2.49 -9.40
C HIS A 88 11.97 -2.56 -10.14
N GLY A 89 12.03 -2.72 -11.46
CA GLY A 89 10.83 -2.90 -12.28
C GLY A 89 10.27 -4.33 -12.21
N GLY A 90 9.15 -4.55 -12.90
CA GLY A 90 8.57 -5.88 -13.10
C GLY A 90 8.21 -6.58 -11.78
N LEU A 91 8.43 -7.90 -11.75
CA LEU A 91 8.01 -8.76 -10.64
C LEU A 91 8.65 -8.38 -9.29
N VAL A 92 9.91 -7.94 -9.29
CA VAL A 92 10.62 -7.54 -8.05
C VAL A 92 9.96 -6.30 -7.44
N GLY A 93 9.68 -5.29 -8.27
CA GLY A 93 9.02 -4.07 -7.83
C GLY A 93 7.61 -4.30 -7.31
N LEU A 94 6.80 -5.06 -8.07
CA LEU A 94 5.44 -5.39 -7.68
C LEU A 94 5.40 -6.26 -6.42
N GLY A 95 6.28 -7.27 -6.33
CA GLY A 95 6.39 -8.14 -5.16
C GLY A 95 6.76 -7.37 -3.90
N SER A 96 7.72 -6.44 -3.99
CA SER A 96 8.09 -5.56 -2.88
C SER A 96 6.96 -4.62 -2.47
N ALA A 97 6.22 -4.05 -3.43
CA ALA A 97 5.05 -3.23 -3.15
C ALA A 97 3.95 -4.01 -2.41
N ILE A 98 3.61 -5.21 -2.90
CA ILE A 98 2.64 -6.11 -2.25
C ILE A 98 3.11 -6.47 -0.84
N ALA A 99 4.38 -6.86 -0.69
CA ALA A 99 4.95 -7.21 0.62
C ALA A 99 4.90 -6.02 1.59
N THR A 100 5.20 -4.81 1.10
CA THR A 100 5.14 -3.57 1.89
C THR A 100 3.73 -3.29 2.40
N VAL A 101 2.73 -3.35 1.51
CA VAL A 101 1.33 -3.14 1.89
C VAL A 101 0.86 -4.24 2.84
N CYS A 102 1.12 -5.51 2.54
CA CYS A 102 0.69 -6.63 3.38
C CYS A 102 1.31 -6.58 4.79
N ALA A 103 2.58 -6.17 4.89
CA ALA A 103 3.27 -6.07 6.17
C ALA A 103 2.90 -4.79 6.94
N GLY A 104 2.67 -3.66 6.26
CA GLY A 104 2.49 -2.37 6.91
C GLY A 104 1.03 -1.95 7.13
N LEU A 105 0.14 -2.25 6.18
CA LEU A 105 -1.25 -1.80 6.21
C LEU A 105 -2.05 -2.26 7.44
N PRO A 106 -1.92 -3.51 7.95
CA PRO A 106 -2.65 -3.92 9.15
C PRO A 106 -2.30 -3.06 10.37
N HIS A 107 -1.01 -2.70 10.53
CA HIS A 107 -0.56 -1.84 11.62
C HIS A 107 -1.06 -0.40 11.45
N ALA A 108 -1.00 0.13 10.23
CA ALA A 108 -1.53 1.45 9.93
C ALA A 108 -3.03 1.51 10.28
N LEU A 109 -3.85 0.58 9.79
CA LEU A 109 -5.30 0.59 10.08
C LEU A 109 -5.62 0.45 11.56
N ALA A 110 -4.83 -0.32 12.33
CA ALA A 110 -4.99 -0.40 13.77
C ALA A 110 -4.75 0.96 14.45
N GLU A 111 -3.67 1.66 14.07
CA GLU A 111 -3.37 3.01 14.57
C GLU A 111 -4.47 4.01 14.18
N LEU A 112 -4.91 3.98 12.93
CA LEU A 112 -5.94 4.90 12.42
C LEU A 112 -7.30 4.68 13.10
N SER A 113 -7.64 3.44 13.46
CA SER A 113 -8.95 3.11 14.06
C SER A 113 -9.20 3.75 15.43
N VAL A 114 -8.14 4.19 16.11
CA VAL A 114 -8.19 4.83 17.43
C VAL A 114 -7.68 6.27 17.40
N ALA A 115 -7.38 6.80 16.22
CA ALA A 115 -6.91 8.16 16.08
C ALA A 115 -8.05 9.16 16.34
N ASP A 116 -7.74 10.22 17.08
CA ASP A 116 -8.64 11.35 17.38
C ASP A 116 -8.69 12.42 16.29
N GLY A 117 -8.09 12.14 15.13
CA GLY A 117 -8.06 13.04 13.99
C GLY A 117 -7.31 12.45 12.80
N GLN A 118 -7.26 13.22 11.71
CA GLN A 118 -6.59 12.84 10.48
C GLN A 118 -5.12 12.45 10.73
N ARG A 119 -4.61 11.49 9.95
CA ARG A 119 -3.23 11.04 9.97
C ARG A 119 -2.73 10.83 8.54
N LEU A 120 -1.44 11.11 8.34
CA LEU A 120 -0.71 10.85 7.11
C LEU A 120 0.32 9.76 7.43
N VAL A 121 0.14 8.58 6.85
CA VAL A 121 0.93 7.39 7.18
C VAL A 121 1.77 7.00 5.96
N SER A 122 3.07 6.78 6.16
CA SER A 122 3.96 6.25 5.14
C SER A 122 4.39 4.83 5.50
N LEU A 123 4.01 3.85 4.68
CA LEU A 123 4.45 2.47 4.83
C LEU A 123 5.92 2.34 4.44
N THR A 124 6.73 1.78 5.33
CA THR A 124 8.16 1.56 5.07
C THR A 124 8.34 0.39 4.11
N SER A 125 9.03 0.63 2.98
CA SER A 125 9.23 -0.37 1.95
C SER A 125 10.02 -1.59 2.43
N VAL A 126 9.54 -2.79 2.06
CA VAL A 126 10.30 -4.03 2.18
C VAL A 126 11.47 -4.02 1.20
N ASP A 127 12.69 -4.17 1.71
CA ASP A 127 13.91 -4.18 0.90
C ASP A 127 13.89 -5.32 -0.14
N PRO A 128 13.88 -5.01 -1.46
CA PRO A 128 13.90 -6.02 -2.52
C PRO A 128 15.29 -6.54 -2.86
N THR A 129 16.37 -6.07 -2.22
CA THR A 129 17.73 -6.49 -2.57
C THR A 129 17.90 -8.01 -2.45
N ARG A 130 18.62 -8.62 -3.40
CA ARG A 130 18.85 -10.08 -3.43
C ARG A 130 19.36 -10.60 -2.08
N ALA A 131 20.29 -9.89 -1.45
CA ALA A 131 20.91 -10.28 -0.19
C ALA A 131 19.91 -10.42 0.97
N THR A 132 18.82 -9.66 0.96
CA THR A 132 17.79 -9.74 2.00
C THR A 132 16.66 -10.70 1.65
N ARG A 133 16.48 -11.02 0.35
CA ARG A 133 15.38 -11.87 -0.14
C ARG A 133 15.76 -13.32 -0.37
N VAL A 134 17.01 -13.63 -0.69
CA VAL A 134 17.46 -14.97 -1.07
C VAL A 134 18.81 -15.28 -0.46
N ARG A 135 18.87 -16.36 0.34
CA ARG A 135 20.11 -17.03 0.72
C ARG A 135 20.30 -18.26 -0.16
N THR A 136 21.47 -18.39 -0.77
CA THR A 136 21.88 -19.59 -1.51
C THR A 136 23.00 -20.27 -0.73
N VAL A 137 22.87 -21.57 -0.52
CA VAL A 137 23.91 -22.40 0.09
C VAL A 137 24.37 -23.39 -0.96
N ASP A 138 25.67 -23.45 -1.21
CA ASP A 138 26.27 -24.54 -1.95
C ASP A 138 26.60 -25.66 -0.95
N PRO A 139 25.88 -26.79 -0.97
CA PRO A 139 26.12 -27.86 -0.02
C PRO A 139 27.46 -28.59 -0.24
N GLN A 140 28.16 -28.38 -1.36
CA GLN A 140 29.54 -28.86 -1.52
C GLN A 140 30.55 -28.00 -0.75
N ALA A 141 30.22 -26.74 -0.46
CA ALA A 141 31.10 -25.78 0.21
C ALA A 141 30.69 -25.46 1.66
N ASP A 142 29.39 -25.41 1.97
CA ASP A 142 28.80 -25.10 3.28
C ASP A 142 27.62 -26.04 3.56
N ALA A 143 27.93 -27.33 3.66
CA ALA A 143 26.93 -28.38 3.85
C ALA A 143 26.14 -28.17 5.16
N PRO A 144 24.79 -28.25 5.14
CA PRO A 144 24.01 -28.32 6.37
C PRO A 144 24.44 -29.49 7.25
N LYS A 145 24.21 -29.38 8.57
CA LYS A 145 24.70 -30.35 9.58
C LYS A 145 24.40 -31.83 9.26
N PHE A 146 23.29 -32.11 8.59
CA PHE A 146 22.84 -33.47 8.26
C PHE A 146 22.83 -33.72 6.75
N TRP A 147 23.65 -33.00 5.98
CA TRP A 147 23.74 -33.21 4.55
C TRP A 147 24.36 -34.59 4.25
N PRO A 148 23.70 -35.44 3.42
CA PRO A 148 24.21 -36.77 3.13
C PRO A 148 25.51 -36.67 2.33
N THR A 149 26.57 -37.29 2.83
CA THR A 149 27.81 -37.50 2.08
C THR A 149 27.59 -38.66 1.11
N GLY A 150 27.66 -38.37 -0.20
CA GLY A 150 27.78 -39.39 -1.24
C GLY A 150 29.15 -40.06 -1.20
#